data_AF-A0A357CWY0-F1
#
_entry.id   AF-A0A357CWY0-F1
#
_cell.length_a   1.000
_cell.length_b   1.000
_cell.length_c   1.000
_cell.angle_alpha   90.00
_cell.angle_beta   90.00
_cell.angle_gamma   90.00
#
_symmetry.space_group_name_H-M   'P 1'
#
loop_
_entity.id
_entity.type
_entity.pdbx_description
1 polymer ?
#
loop_
_entity_poly.entity_id
_entity_poly.type
_entity_poly.pdbx_seq_one_letter_code
_entity_poly.pdbx_strand_id
1 'polypeptide(L)'
;MSFCTDIKEYLNGITEKLTCCQEAFDCGFNSRELSQECDKDISCFIRGVFIKNGYVSVSKKNTELTLSFFDDYIFYVNAVLESVGLEARITRRKNKNTLYYKGSEKIEDFLAFIGASKYALILMEQKVIKELRGNANRITNAETANLDRIAKAAAEQCDAIRLIIEKKEYAKLSSELKECADLRLLHPDMSLDELKMLFENPISKSGLNHRLKRLMEIAKNIKDRKD
;
A
#
# COMPACT_ATOMS: atom_id res chain seq x y z
N MET A 1 26.08 -1.65 -4.71
CA MET A 1 25.90 -2.87 -5.49
C MET A 1 24.42 -2.96 -5.86
N SER A 2 24.06 -3.41 -7.07
CA SER A 2 22.64 -3.51 -7.47
C SER A 2 22.03 -4.78 -6.87
N PHE A 3 20.75 -4.76 -6.47
CA PHE A 3 20.05 -5.93 -5.93
C PHE A 3 20.18 -7.18 -6.84
N CYS A 4 20.21 -6.99 -8.16
CA CYS A 4 20.45 -8.06 -9.11
C CYS A 4 21.87 -8.66 -9.03
N THR A 5 22.88 -7.82 -8.80
CA THR A 5 24.27 -8.26 -8.68
C THR A 5 24.41 -9.16 -7.48
N ASP A 6 23.87 -8.76 -6.33
CA ASP A 6 23.89 -9.53 -5.09
C ASP A 6 23.25 -10.91 -5.28
N ILE A 7 22.10 -10.99 -5.98
CA ILE A 7 21.44 -12.28 -6.30
C ILE A 7 22.38 -13.17 -7.12
N LYS A 8 22.99 -12.63 -8.18
CA LYS A 8 23.87 -13.41 -9.05
C LYS A 8 25.12 -13.89 -8.32
N GLU A 9 25.73 -13.05 -7.50
CA GLU A 9 26.87 -13.45 -6.65
C GLU A 9 26.49 -14.56 -5.68
N TYR A 10 25.33 -14.45 -5.03
CA TYR A 10 24.82 -15.49 -4.15
C TYR A 10 24.57 -16.81 -4.89
N LEU A 11 23.92 -16.77 -6.06
CA LEU A 11 23.64 -17.96 -6.86
C LEU A 11 24.90 -18.64 -7.39
N ASN A 12 25.91 -17.87 -7.79
CA ASN A 12 27.22 -18.39 -8.19
C ASN A 12 27.95 -19.11 -7.04
N GLY A 13 27.64 -18.77 -5.79
CA GLY A 13 28.18 -19.43 -4.61
C GLY A 13 27.54 -20.80 -4.30
N ILE A 14 26.46 -21.19 -5.00
CA ILE A 14 25.80 -22.48 -4.77
C ILE A 14 26.50 -23.56 -5.58
N THR A 15 27.07 -24.57 -4.91
CA THR A 15 27.68 -25.74 -5.54
C THR A 15 26.73 -26.92 -5.52
N GLU A 16 26.41 -27.46 -6.70
CA GLU A 16 25.58 -28.67 -6.81
C GLU A 16 26.40 -29.94 -6.57
N LYS A 17 25.83 -30.89 -5.83
CA LYS A 17 26.53 -32.15 -5.48
C LYS A 17 26.44 -33.22 -6.56
N LEU A 18 25.34 -33.22 -7.32
CA LEU A 18 25.08 -34.21 -8.35
C LEU A 18 25.60 -33.72 -9.70
N THR A 19 26.22 -34.61 -10.47
CA THR A 19 26.76 -34.29 -11.80
C THR A 19 25.66 -33.84 -12.76
N CYS A 20 24.48 -34.47 -12.74
CA CYS A 20 23.34 -34.05 -13.55
C CYS A 20 22.91 -32.60 -13.28
N CYS A 21 22.91 -32.16 -12.02
CA CYS A 21 22.56 -30.79 -11.65
C CYS A 21 23.61 -29.77 -12.12
N GLN A 22 24.89 -30.14 -12.07
CA GLN A 22 25.98 -29.31 -12.62
C GLN A 22 25.82 -29.16 -14.14
N GLU A 23 25.61 -30.27 -14.85
CA GLU A 23 25.39 -30.25 -16.30
C GLU A 23 24.13 -29.46 -16.68
N ALA A 24 23.04 -29.62 -15.93
CA ALA A 24 21.80 -28.88 -16.14
C ALA A 24 22.03 -27.36 -16.01
N PHE A 25 22.77 -26.93 -14.99
CA PHE A 25 23.18 -25.52 -14.84
C PHE A 25 23.99 -25.05 -16.04
N ASP A 26 24.98 -25.83 -16.47
CA ASP A 26 25.84 -25.51 -17.61
C ASP A 26 25.05 -25.49 -18.92
N CYS A 27 24.04 -26.32 -19.09
CA CYS A 27 23.12 -26.24 -20.23
C CYS A 27 22.38 -24.90 -20.24
N GLY A 28 21.78 -24.52 -19.10
CA GLY A 28 21.07 -23.25 -18.97
C GLY A 28 21.97 -22.03 -19.23
N PHE A 29 23.20 -22.06 -18.69
CA PHE A 29 24.19 -21.01 -18.89
C PHE A 29 24.69 -20.96 -20.35
N ASN A 30 24.93 -22.09 -20.98
CA ASN A 30 25.48 -22.14 -22.35
C ASN A 30 24.42 -22.15 -23.46
N SER A 31 23.14 -21.97 -23.10
CA SER A 31 22.02 -22.01 -24.04
C SER A 31 21.88 -23.37 -24.76
N ARG A 32 22.06 -24.48 -24.04
CA ARG A 32 21.89 -25.86 -24.53
C ARG A 32 20.61 -26.47 -23.98
N GLU A 33 20.09 -27.50 -24.63
CA GLU A 33 18.92 -28.23 -24.14
C GLU A 33 19.22 -28.95 -22.81
N LEU A 34 18.21 -28.97 -21.93
CA LEU A 34 18.22 -29.69 -20.66
C LEU A 34 18.03 -31.20 -20.91
N SER A 35 18.97 -32.00 -20.41
CA SER A 35 18.75 -33.43 -20.18
C SER A 35 18.36 -33.61 -18.71
N GLN A 36 17.12 -34.02 -18.46
CA GLN A 36 16.61 -34.18 -17.10
C GLN A 36 16.86 -35.60 -16.58
N GLU A 37 17.59 -35.71 -15.47
CA GLU A 37 17.87 -36.95 -14.77
C GLU A 37 17.29 -36.95 -13.35
N CYS A 38 17.11 -35.76 -12.74
CA CYS A 38 16.51 -35.61 -11.42
C CYS A 38 15.61 -34.36 -11.31
N ASP A 39 14.83 -34.30 -10.23
CA ASP A 39 13.87 -33.22 -9.98
C ASP A 39 14.50 -31.83 -9.85
N LYS A 40 15.78 -31.76 -9.49
CA LYS A 40 16.51 -30.48 -9.31
C LYS A 40 17.06 -29.92 -10.61
N ASP A 41 17.15 -30.69 -11.67
CA ASP A 41 17.85 -30.28 -12.89
C ASP A 41 17.16 -29.07 -13.53
N ILE A 42 15.81 -29.02 -13.52
CA ILE A 42 15.06 -27.87 -14.03
C ILE A 42 15.41 -26.59 -13.26
N SER A 43 15.53 -26.67 -11.92
CA SER A 43 15.92 -25.51 -11.10
C SER A 43 17.35 -25.05 -11.36
N CYS A 44 18.27 -25.99 -11.58
CA CYS A 44 19.67 -25.70 -11.88
C CYS A 44 19.81 -25.09 -13.27
N PHE A 45 19.09 -25.63 -14.25
CA PHE A 45 18.98 -25.10 -15.61
C PHE A 45 18.47 -23.66 -15.62
N ILE A 46 17.33 -23.38 -14.98
CA ILE A 46 16.77 -22.02 -14.93
C ILE A 46 17.72 -21.08 -14.18
N ARG A 47 18.43 -21.56 -13.15
CA ARG A 47 19.48 -20.78 -12.47
C ARG A 47 20.59 -20.37 -13.44
N GLY A 48 21.12 -21.30 -14.25
CA GLY A 48 22.12 -21.00 -15.28
C GLY A 48 21.63 -19.96 -16.29
N VAL A 49 20.37 -20.11 -16.75
CA VAL A 49 19.72 -19.14 -17.64
C VAL A 49 19.63 -17.75 -16.98
N PHE A 50 19.22 -17.67 -15.71
CA PHE A 50 19.10 -16.41 -14.98
C PHE A 50 20.45 -15.74 -14.74
N ILE A 51 21.50 -16.49 -14.41
CA ILE A 51 22.83 -15.90 -14.19
C ILE A 51 23.33 -15.22 -15.47
N LYS A 52 23.16 -15.84 -16.64
CA LYS A 52 23.55 -15.25 -17.93
C LYS A 52 22.62 -14.13 -18.39
N ASN A 53 21.31 -14.39 -18.44
CA ASN A 53 20.35 -13.54 -19.15
C ASN A 53 19.45 -12.70 -18.24
N GLY A 54 19.50 -12.95 -16.93
CA GLY A 54 18.57 -12.41 -15.95
C GLY A 54 18.91 -11.03 -15.44
N TYR A 55 17.86 -10.27 -15.11
CA TYR A 55 17.93 -8.99 -14.42
C TYR A 55 16.73 -8.82 -13.48
N VAL A 56 16.99 -8.33 -12.27
CA VAL A 56 15.95 -7.97 -11.29
C VAL A 56 16.05 -6.49 -10.96
N SER A 57 14.94 -5.79 -11.11
CA SER A 57 14.81 -4.38 -10.75
C SER A 57 13.87 -4.23 -9.58
N VAL A 58 14.33 -3.62 -8.48
CA VAL A 58 13.49 -3.29 -7.34
C VAL A 58 13.41 -1.77 -7.22
N SER A 59 12.19 -1.24 -7.27
CA SER A 59 11.91 0.18 -7.09
C SER A 59 10.90 0.38 -5.96
N LYS A 60 10.74 1.63 -5.50
CA LYS A 60 9.69 1.97 -4.51
C LYS A 60 8.28 1.53 -4.95
N LYS A 61 8.03 1.51 -6.26
CA LYS A 61 6.69 1.22 -6.81
C LYS A 61 6.53 -0.25 -7.16
N ASN A 62 7.47 -0.79 -7.95
CA ASN A 62 7.36 -2.11 -8.56
C ASN A 62 8.65 -2.91 -8.46
N THR A 63 8.50 -4.23 -8.51
CA THR A 63 9.56 -5.21 -8.74
C THR A 63 9.35 -5.85 -10.11
N GLU A 64 10.41 -5.98 -10.89
CA GLU A 64 10.40 -6.57 -12.24
C GLU A 64 11.54 -7.57 -12.39
N LEU A 65 11.29 -8.69 -13.05
CA LEU A 65 12.31 -9.67 -13.44
C LEU A 65 12.25 -9.88 -14.95
N THR A 66 13.42 -9.89 -15.59
CA THR A 66 13.55 -10.13 -17.03
C THR A 66 14.63 -11.13 -17.37
N LEU A 67 14.38 -11.98 -18.37
CA LEU A 67 15.39 -12.80 -19.04
C LEU A 67 15.44 -12.39 -20.52
N SER A 68 16.57 -11.86 -21.00
CA SER A 68 16.67 -11.33 -22.37
C SER A 68 17.54 -12.19 -23.29
N PHE A 69 17.01 -12.50 -24.47
CA PHE A 69 17.63 -13.37 -25.47
C PHE A 69 17.72 -12.67 -26.83
N PHE A 70 18.67 -13.08 -27.66
CA PHE A 70 18.85 -12.59 -29.03
C PHE A 70 18.34 -13.56 -30.10
N ASP A 71 18.03 -14.79 -29.71
CA ASP A 71 17.65 -15.90 -30.55
C ASP A 71 16.33 -16.54 -30.08
N ASP A 72 15.93 -17.61 -30.75
CA ASP A 72 14.69 -18.35 -30.49
C ASP A 72 14.80 -19.28 -29.26
N TYR A 73 15.96 -19.35 -28.61
CA TYR A 73 16.15 -20.12 -27.37
C TYR A 73 15.18 -19.69 -26.26
N ILE A 74 14.68 -18.45 -26.32
CA ILE A 74 13.63 -17.96 -25.42
C ILE A 74 12.39 -18.87 -25.38
N PHE A 75 11.97 -19.44 -26.52
CA PHE A 75 10.76 -20.26 -26.58
C PHE A 75 10.96 -21.59 -25.84
N TYR A 76 12.16 -22.17 -25.94
CA TYR A 76 12.55 -23.33 -25.17
C TYR A 76 12.55 -23.03 -23.67
N VAL A 77 13.21 -21.95 -23.26
CA VAL A 77 13.24 -21.52 -21.85
C VAL A 77 11.83 -21.25 -21.32
N ASN A 78 10.97 -20.62 -22.11
CA ASN A 78 9.59 -20.36 -21.73
C ASN A 78 8.81 -21.66 -21.49
N ALA A 79 8.96 -22.66 -22.37
CA ALA A 79 8.33 -23.98 -22.18
C ALA A 79 8.81 -24.69 -20.91
N VAL A 80 10.11 -24.60 -20.58
CA VAL A 80 10.67 -25.14 -19.33
C VAL A 80 10.14 -24.41 -18.09
N LEU A 81 9.92 -23.09 -18.19
CA LEU A 81 9.32 -22.32 -17.11
C LEU A 81 7.84 -22.65 -16.91
N GLU A 82 7.09 -22.84 -18.01
CA GLU A 82 5.69 -23.24 -17.98
C GLU A 82 5.50 -24.62 -17.35
N SER A 83 6.40 -25.58 -17.59
CA SER A 83 6.31 -26.93 -17.02
C SER A 83 6.42 -26.97 -15.49
N VAL A 84 6.93 -25.90 -14.87
CA VAL A 84 7.05 -25.75 -13.41
C VAL A 84 6.17 -24.64 -12.84
N GLY A 85 5.20 -24.13 -13.61
CA GLY A 85 4.25 -23.10 -13.14
C GLY A 85 4.87 -21.72 -12.94
N LEU A 86 5.99 -21.42 -13.60
CA LEU A 86 6.67 -20.13 -13.61
C LEU A 86 6.46 -19.39 -14.93
N GLU A 87 5.23 -19.38 -15.44
CA GLU A 87 4.90 -18.81 -16.74
C GLU A 87 5.30 -17.33 -16.84
N ALA A 88 5.97 -16.95 -17.92
CA ALA A 88 6.42 -15.59 -18.17
C ALA A 88 5.71 -14.98 -19.39
N ARG A 89 5.65 -13.65 -19.45
CA ARG A 89 5.19 -12.97 -20.67
C ARG A 89 6.36 -12.77 -21.62
N ILE A 90 6.25 -13.23 -22.86
CA ILE A 90 7.20 -12.89 -23.92
C ILE A 90 6.91 -11.48 -24.43
N THR A 91 7.93 -10.63 -24.45
CA THR A 91 7.87 -9.26 -24.97
C THR A 91 9.11 -8.96 -25.81
N ARG A 92 9.06 -7.92 -26.65
CA ARG A 92 10.23 -7.47 -27.44
C ARG A 92 10.71 -6.11 -26.94
N ARG A 93 11.99 -6.00 -26.57
CA ARG A 93 12.62 -4.73 -26.13
C ARG A 93 13.99 -4.57 -26.79
N LYS A 94 14.24 -3.42 -27.43
CA LYS A 94 15.54 -3.08 -28.05
C LYS A 94 16.12 -4.23 -28.91
N ASN A 95 15.28 -4.80 -29.79
CA ASN A 95 15.60 -5.96 -30.63
C ASN A 95 15.89 -7.29 -29.92
N LYS A 96 15.64 -7.39 -28.62
CA LYS A 96 15.73 -8.64 -27.85
C LYS A 96 14.34 -9.19 -27.54
N ASN A 97 14.20 -10.51 -27.62
CA ASN A 97 13.06 -11.19 -27.04
C ASN A 97 13.30 -11.28 -25.52
N THR A 98 12.29 -11.02 -24.71
CA THR A 98 12.43 -10.94 -23.24
C THR A 98 11.27 -11.60 -22.54
N LEU A 99 11.58 -12.57 -21.68
CA LEU A 99 10.65 -13.11 -20.70
C LEU A 99 10.53 -12.11 -19.56
N TYR A 100 9.29 -11.72 -19.24
CA TYR A 100 9.01 -10.63 -18.32
C TYR A 100 8.01 -11.07 -17.25
N TYR A 101 8.40 -10.85 -16.00
CA TYR A 101 7.54 -11.00 -14.82
C TYR A 101 7.21 -9.62 -14.23
N LYS A 102 5.94 -9.45 -13.89
CA LYS A 102 5.43 -8.28 -13.19
C LYS A 102 4.66 -8.73 -11.96
N GLY A 103 4.89 -8.06 -10.84
CA GLY A 103 4.30 -8.44 -9.56
C GLY A 103 5.28 -9.29 -8.76
N SER A 104 5.29 -9.10 -7.45
CA SER A 104 6.34 -9.64 -6.60
C SER A 104 6.18 -11.15 -6.35
N GLU A 105 4.96 -11.69 -6.31
CA GLU A 105 4.70 -13.10 -5.99
C GLU A 105 5.37 -14.08 -6.97
N LYS A 106 5.10 -13.96 -8.27
CA LYS A 106 5.77 -14.81 -9.29
C LYS A 106 7.29 -14.61 -9.34
N ILE A 107 7.79 -13.42 -8.94
CA ILE A 107 9.23 -13.16 -8.85
C ILE A 107 9.82 -13.83 -7.60
N GLU A 108 9.11 -13.77 -6.48
CA GLU A 108 9.47 -14.46 -5.23
C GLU A 108 9.52 -15.98 -5.46
N ASP A 109 8.51 -16.54 -6.12
CA ASP A 109 8.45 -17.95 -6.50
C ASP A 109 9.62 -18.34 -7.43
N PHE A 110 9.88 -17.52 -8.46
CA PHE A 110 11.00 -17.74 -9.37
C PHE A 110 12.34 -17.74 -8.63
N LEU A 111 12.58 -16.73 -7.77
CA LEU A 111 13.81 -16.63 -7.00
C LEU A 111 13.95 -17.81 -6.02
N ALA A 112 12.88 -18.21 -5.34
CA ALA A 112 12.89 -19.38 -4.47
C ALA A 112 13.21 -20.66 -5.24
N PHE A 113 12.60 -20.85 -6.42
CA PHE A 113 12.78 -22.03 -7.26
C PHE A 113 14.24 -22.19 -7.72
N ILE A 114 14.91 -21.11 -8.13
CA ILE A 114 16.32 -21.18 -8.55
C ILE A 114 17.30 -21.20 -7.37
N GLY A 115 16.84 -21.29 -6.12
CA GLY A 115 17.69 -21.35 -4.92
C GLY A 115 18.03 -20.00 -4.29
N ALA A 116 17.51 -18.88 -4.80
CA ALA A 116 17.63 -17.54 -4.22
C ALA A 116 16.54 -17.23 -3.17
N SER A 117 16.13 -18.20 -2.36
CA SER A 117 15.05 -18.04 -1.36
C SER A 117 15.32 -16.90 -0.36
N LYS A 118 16.60 -16.64 -0.03
CA LYS A 118 17.00 -15.47 0.77
C LYS A 118 16.49 -14.16 0.17
N TYR A 119 16.61 -13.98 -1.14
CA TYR A 119 16.19 -12.75 -1.82
C TYR A 119 14.68 -12.70 -2.04
N ALA A 120 14.02 -13.85 -2.22
CA ALA A 120 12.56 -13.93 -2.17
C ALA A 120 12.01 -13.41 -0.83
N LEU A 121 12.60 -13.84 0.30
CA LEU A 121 12.23 -13.36 1.64
C LEU A 121 12.46 -11.85 1.82
N ILE A 122 13.57 -11.31 1.31
CA ILE A 122 13.84 -9.87 1.34
C ILE A 122 12.76 -9.09 0.57
N LEU A 123 12.30 -9.60 -0.58
CA LEU A 123 11.21 -8.97 -1.33
C LEU A 123 9.88 -9.03 -0.58
N MET A 124 9.57 -10.17 0.05
CA MET A 124 8.36 -10.32 0.88
C MET A 124 8.37 -9.34 2.07
N GLU A 125 9.49 -9.22 2.77
CA GLU A 125 9.65 -8.29 3.90
C GLU A 125 9.41 -6.84 3.46
N GLN A 126 10.02 -6.43 2.34
CA GLN A 126 9.82 -5.08 1.79
C GLN A 126 8.35 -4.83 1.41
N LYS A 127 7.65 -5.84 0.87
CA LYS A 127 6.21 -5.77 0.55
C LYS A 127 5.38 -5.56 1.81
N VAL A 128 5.61 -6.35 2.87
CA VAL A 128 4.90 -6.24 4.14
C VAL A 128 5.11 -4.87 4.79
N ILE A 129 6.35 -4.38 4.86
CA ILE A 129 6.65 -3.06 5.44
C ILE A 129 5.94 -1.94 4.65
N LYS A 130 5.88 -2.05 3.32
CA LYS A 130 5.16 -1.10 2.46
C LYS A 130 3.64 -1.18 2.69
N GLU A 131 3.11 -2.40 2.80
CA GLU A 131 1.83 -2.79 3.40
C GLU A 131 1.45 -1.89 4.59
N LEU A 132 2.19 -2.11 5.67
CA LEU A 132 1.97 -1.50 6.97
C LEU A 132 2.07 0.02 6.93
N ARG A 133 3.07 0.58 6.25
CA ARG A 133 3.22 2.04 6.08
C ARG A 133 2.05 2.65 5.31
N GLY A 134 1.60 1.98 4.25
CA GLY A 134 0.44 2.42 3.48
C GLY A 134 -0.83 2.46 4.32
N ASN A 135 -1.04 1.43 5.14
CA ASN A 135 -2.16 1.37 6.09
C ASN A 135 -2.06 2.47 7.16
N ALA A 136 -0.91 2.63 7.81
CA ALA A 136 -0.71 3.66 8.83
C ALA A 136 -0.94 5.08 8.29
N ASN A 137 -0.45 5.37 7.08
CA ASN A 137 -0.68 6.65 6.42
C ASN A 137 -2.17 6.89 6.12
N ARG A 138 -2.90 5.86 5.68
CA ARG A 138 -4.35 5.97 5.45
C ARG A 138 -5.12 6.27 6.73
N ILE A 139 -4.77 5.59 7.83
CA ILE A 139 -5.37 5.80 9.14
C ILE A 139 -5.10 7.23 9.62
N THR A 140 -3.83 7.63 9.65
CA THR A 140 -3.41 8.96 10.10
C THR A 140 -4.09 10.06 9.27
N ASN A 141 -4.13 9.93 7.95
CA ASN A 141 -4.81 10.90 7.09
C ASN A 141 -6.32 10.98 7.38
N ALA A 142 -6.97 9.85 7.64
CA ALA A 142 -8.39 9.82 7.98
C ALA A 142 -8.66 10.48 9.34
N GLU A 143 -7.80 10.24 10.33
CA GLU A 143 -7.88 10.87 11.65
C GLU A 143 -7.67 12.37 11.58
N THR A 144 -6.60 12.83 10.92
CA THR A 144 -6.34 14.26 10.71
C THR A 144 -7.50 14.94 9.99
N ALA A 145 -7.99 14.36 8.89
CA ALA A 145 -9.14 14.91 8.16
C ALA A 145 -10.45 14.89 8.98
N ASN A 146 -10.58 13.99 9.96
CA ASN A 146 -11.70 13.98 10.88
C ASN A 146 -11.57 15.09 11.94
N LEU A 147 -10.38 15.24 12.55
CA LEU A 147 -10.08 16.29 13.51
C LEU A 147 -10.26 17.69 12.90
N ASP A 148 -9.76 17.92 11.68
CA ASP A 148 -9.90 19.20 10.97
C ASP A 148 -11.39 19.54 10.73
N ARG A 149 -12.21 18.57 10.33
CA ARG A 149 -13.65 18.76 10.14
C ARG A 149 -14.36 19.08 11.45
N ILE A 150 -13.99 18.41 12.55
CA ILE A 150 -14.55 18.64 13.88
C ILE A 150 -14.17 20.03 14.39
N ALA A 151 -12.90 20.40 14.30
CA ALA A 151 -12.38 21.70 14.72
C ALA A 151 -13.06 22.84 13.96
N LYS A 152 -13.19 22.72 12.63
CA LYS A 152 -13.89 23.71 11.80
C LYS A 152 -15.36 23.85 12.20
N ALA A 153 -16.07 22.73 12.39
CA ALA A 153 -17.48 22.77 12.80
C ALA A 153 -17.65 23.39 14.20
N ALA A 154 -16.76 23.10 15.15
CA ALA A 154 -16.79 23.69 16.48
C ALA A 154 -16.55 25.21 16.45
N ALA A 155 -15.62 25.68 15.62
CA ALA A 155 -15.37 27.10 15.41
C ALA A 155 -16.62 27.80 14.83
N GLU A 156 -17.22 27.25 13.77
CA GLU A 156 -18.45 27.78 13.15
C GLU A 156 -19.61 27.85 14.15
N GLN A 157 -19.77 26.82 15.00
CA GLN A 157 -20.77 26.80 16.07
C GLN A 157 -20.53 27.90 17.10
N CYS A 158 -19.28 28.09 17.54
CA CYS A 158 -18.93 29.14 18.49
C CYS A 158 -19.21 30.53 17.91
N ASP A 159 -18.84 30.78 16.66
CA ASP A 159 -19.09 32.06 15.98
C ASP A 159 -20.59 32.34 15.83
N ALA A 160 -21.38 31.33 15.47
CA ALA A 160 -22.83 31.44 15.41
C ALA A 160 -23.44 31.82 16.77
N ILE A 161 -23.00 31.17 17.85
CA ILE A 161 -23.48 31.47 19.20
C ILE A 161 -23.06 32.88 19.62
N ARG A 162 -21.81 33.29 19.37
CA ARG A 162 -21.33 34.65 19.65
C ARG A 162 -22.14 35.71 18.90
N LEU A 163 -22.50 35.47 17.65
CA LEU A 163 -23.36 36.38 16.87
C LEU A 163 -24.74 36.54 17.50
N ILE A 164 -25.37 35.44 17.94
CA ILE A 164 -26.68 35.47 18.63
C ILE A 164 -26.62 36.32 19.90
N ILE A 165 -25.53 36.20 20.66
CA ILE A 165 -25.28 36.97 21.89
C ILE A 165 -25.09 38.45 21.54
N GLU A 166 -24.20 38.77 20.59
CA GLU A 166 -23.90 40.14 20.16
C GLU A 166 -25.17 40.89 19.69
N LYS A 167 -26.09 40.16 19.06
CA LYS A 167 -27.35 40.69 18.51
C LYS A 167 -28.48 40.72 19.53
N LYS A 168 -28.18 40.42 20.80
CA LYS A 168 -29.12 40.41 21.93
C LYS A 168 -30.33 39.47 21.71
N GLU A 169 -30.15 38.43 20.89
CA GLU A 169 -31.21 37.44 20.60
C GLU A 169 -31.12 36.20 21.49
N TYR A 170 -30.03 36.04 22.25
CA TYR A 170 -29.80 34.91 23.16
C TYR A 170 -30.95 34.69 24.15
N ALA A 171 -31.55 35.76 24.68
CA ALA A 171 -32.67 35.67 25.62
C ALA A 171 -33.89 34.94 25.04
N LYS A 172 -34.07 34.95 23.70
CA LYS A 172 -35.19 34.32 22.98
C LYS A 172 -34.99 32.82 22.75
N LEU A 173 -33.79 32.29 23.00
CA LEU A 173 -33.51 30.85 22.88
C LEU A 173 -34.28 30.07 23.95
N SER A 174 -34.72 28.85 23.60
CA SER A 174 -35.24 27.90 24.59
C SER A 174 -34.15 27.51 25.60
N SER A 175 -34.55 27.01 26.77
CA SER A 175 -33.62 26.54 27.81
C SER A 175 -32.61 25.52 27.28
N GLU A 176 -33.09 24.56 26.48
CA GLU A 176 -32.25 23.52 25.87
C GLU A 176 -31.19 24.07 24.90
N LEU A 177 -31.49 25.14 24.17
CA LEU A 177 -30.55 25.78 23.25
C LEU A 177 -29.57 26.69 24.00
N LYS A 178 -29.99 27.29 25.11
CA LYS A 178 -29.11 28.08 25.99
C LYS A 178 -28.06 27.19 26.65
N GLU A 179 -28.48 26.09 27.28
CA GLU A 179 -27.58 25.09 27.87
C GLU A 179 -26.55 24.60 26.84
N CYS A 180 -27.02 24.26 25.63
CA CYS A 180 -26.14 23.82 24.54
C CYS A 180 -25.15 24.92 24.08
N ALA A 181 -25.60 26.17 24.00
CA ALA A 181 -24.78 27.30 23.61
C ALA A 181 -23.69 27.58 24.64
N ASP A 182 -24.05 27.57 25.93
CA ASP A 182 -23.13 27.85 27.03
C ASP A 182 -22.05 26.76 27.13
N LEU A 183 -22.46 25.49 27.10
CA LEU A 183 -21.51 24.36 27.14
C LEU A 183 -20.54 24.42 25.95
N ARG A 184 -21.03 24.68 24.73
CA ARG A 184 -20.17 24.75 23.54
C ARG A 184 -19.17 25.90 23.61
N LEU A 185 -19.56 27.06 24.13
CA LEU A 185 -18.66 28.21 24.30
C LEU A 185 -17.65 28.00 25.41
N LEU A 186 -18.05 27.36 26.51
CA LEU A 186 -17.19 27.07 27.66
C LEU A 186 -16.13 26.03 27.31
N HIS A 187 -16.49 25.05 26.50
CA HIS A 187 -15.61 23.99 26.04
C HIS A 187 -15.58 23.98 24.52
N PRO A 188 -14.84 24.86 23.82
CA PRO A 188 -14.85 25.00 22.35
C PRO A 188 -14.00 23.94 21.61
N ASP A 189 -13.15 23.23 22.31
CA ASP A 189 -12.23 22.20 21.83
C ASP A 189 -12.78 20.77 21.96
N MET A 190 -13.77 20.56 22.83
CA MET A 190 -14.39 19.23 23.02
C MET A 190 -15.14 18.73 21.78
N SER A 191 -15.04 17.42 21.53
CA SER A 191 -15.90 16.71 20.58
C SER A 191 -17.37 16.70 21.05
N LEU A 192 -18.29 16.37 20.14
CA LEU A 192 -19.70 16.21 20.52
C LEU A 192 -19.93 15.08 21.54
N ASP A 193 -19.09 14.05 21.54
CA ASP A 193 -19.24 12.94 22.48
C ASP A 193 -18.80 13.33 23.90
N GLU A 194 -17.74 14.15 24.02
CA GLU A 194 -17.31 14.74 25.29
C GLU A 194 -18.31 15.79 25.78
N LEU A 195 -18.75 16.70 24.91
CA LEU A 195 -19.69 17.76 25.26
C LEU A 195 -21.03 17.21 25.77
N LYS A 196 -21.50 16.11 25.18
CA LYS A 196 -22.70 15.38 25.60
C LYS A 196 -22.63 14.88 27.04
N MET A 197 -21.43 14.55 27.55
CA MET A 197 -21.25 14.07 28.92
C MET A 197 -21.41 15.17 29.97
N LEU A 198 -21.40 16.44 29.56
CA LEU A 198 -21.57 17.59 30.45
C LEU A 198 -23.03 18.00 30.66
N PHE A 199 -23.97 17.43 29.91
CA PHE A 199 -25.39 17.70 30.07
C PHE A 199 -25.94 17.00 31.31
N GLU A 200 -26.68 17.72 32.14
CA GLU A 200 -27.34 17.16 33.32
C GLU A 200 -28.40 16.12 32.92
N ASN A 201 -29.12 16.39 31.83
CA ASN A 201 -30.08 15.47 31.24
C ASN A 201 -29.43 14.71 30.06
N PRO A 202 -29.45 13.37 30.05
CA PRO A 202 -28.84 12.58 28.98
C PRO A 202 -29.36 12.99 27.59
N ILE A 203 -28.44 13.38 26.72
CA ILE A 203 -28.73 13.70 25.32
C ILE A 203 -27.97 12.72 24.41
N SER A 204 -28.53 12.40 23.25
CA SER A 204 -27.78 11.63 22.24
C SER A 204 -26.85 12.56 21.45
N LYS A 205 -25.77 12.01 20.87
CA LYS A 205 -24.87 12.77 19.98
C LYS A 205 -25.65 13.44 18.84
N SER A 206 -26.64 12.74 18.28
CA SER A 206 -27.52 13.27 17.24
C SER A 206 -28.36 14.43 17.76
N GLY A 207 -28.98 14.28 18.94
CA GLY A 207 -29.78 15.34 19.58
C GLY A 207 -28.96 16.61 19.83
N LEU A 208 -27.74 16.46 20.35
CA LEU A 208 -26.81 17.59 20.53
C LEU A 208 -26.46 18.26 19.20
N ASN A 209 -26.15 17.46 18.17
CA ASN A 209 -25.86 17.98 16.83
C ASN A 209 -27.06 18.75 16.24
N HIS A 210 -28.29 18.28 16.47
CA HIS A 210 -29.50 18.99 16.05
C HIS A 210 -29.65 20.35 16.75
N ARG A 211 -29.40 20.43 18.06
CA ARG A 211 -29.42 21.70 18.80
C ARG A 211 -28.38 22.69 18.27
N LEU A 212 -27.15 22.23 18.02
CA LEU A 212 -26.08 23.07 17.45
C LEU A 212 -26.40 23.54 16.03
N LYS A 213 -26.95 22.68 15.18
CA LYS A 213 -27.46 23.08 13.85
C LYS A 213 -28.54 24.15 13.96
N ARG A 214 -29.46 24.02 14.92
CA ARG A 214 -30.50 25.02 15.14
C ARG A 214 -29.93 26.38 15.55
N LEU A 215 -28.92 26.40 16.41
CA LEU A 215 -28.20 27.63 16.76
C LEU A 215 -27.54 28.26 15.51
N MET A 216 -26.90 27.45 14.67
CA MET A 216 -26.31 27.93 13.42
C MET A 216 -27.36 28.52 12.45
N GLU A 217 -28.54 27.90 12.33
CA GLU A 217 -29.66 28.42 11.54
C GLU A 217 -30.17 29.77 12.06
N ILE A 218 -30.30 29.91 13.39
CA ILE A 218 -30.71 31.17 14.01
C ILE A 218 -29.69 32.27 13.70
N ALA A 219 -28.40 31.98 13.88
CA ALA A 219 -27.33 32.91 13.54
C ALA A 219 -27.33 33.31 12.06
N LYS A 220 -27.57 32.35 11.17
CA LYS A 220 -27.72 32.61 9.73
C LYS A 220 -28.88 33.57 9.45
N ASN A 221 -30.06 33.31 10.02
CA ASN A 221 -31.22 34.19 9.87
C ASN A 221 -30.97 35.61 10.39
N ILE A 222 -30.16 35.76 11.44
CA ILE A 222 -29.76 37.08 11.95
C ILE A 222 -28.85 37.81 10.95
N LYS A 223 -27.95 37.07 10.28
CA LYS A 223 -27.06 37.62 9.26
C LYS A 223 -27.84 38.06 8.01
N ASP A 224 -28.76 37.22 7.54
CA ASP A 224 -29.57 37.47 6.33
C ASP A 224 -30.58 38.63 6.50
N ARG A 225 -30.92 39.03 7.74
CA ARG A 225 -31.74 40.23 8.03
C ARG A 225 -30.96 41.55 7.98
N LYS A 226 -29.63 41.46 7.93
CA LYS A 226 -28.72 42.62 8.01
C LYS A 226 -28.12 43.02 6.67
N ASP A 227 -28.36 42.21 5.64
CA ASP A 227 -28.19 42.54 4.22
C ASP A 227 -29.55 43.03 3.66
#